data_AF-A0A1G0FAT1-F1
#
_entry.id   AF-A0A1G0FAT1-F1
#
_cell.length_a   1.000
_cell.length_b   1.000
_cell.length_c   1.000
_cell.angle_alpha   90.00
_cell.angle_beta   90.00
_cell.angle_gamma   90.00
#
_symmetry.space_group_name_H-M   'P 1'
#
loop_
_entity.id
_entity.type
_entity.pdbx_description
1 polymer ?
#
loop_
_entity_poly.entity_id
_entity_poly.type
_entity_poly.pdbx_seq_one_letter_code
_entity_poly.pdbx_strand_id
1 'polypeptide(L)'
;MKILIVDDEPLARTRLCRLIEGIPGMTIAGTAGNGLEALALAARLEPDIVLLDIRMPEMDGLEAAQHLGQLEKPPAVIFTTAYDNHALAAFETQAVDYLVKPIRQERLIAALGKAQKINRAQLIKLAEAQNHPHARKFLNVGTQNRIDLVPVDEILYLQADQKYVTVRHINGSNLIEESLKSLEDEFQPQFIRIHRNALAARKFV
;
A
#
# COMPACT_ATOMS: atom_id res chain seq x y z
N MET A 1 -4.93 -12.83 5.13
CA MET A 1 -5.68 -11.58 5.05
C MET A 1 -6.60 -11.46 6.24
N LYS A 2 -6.60 -10.29 6.88
CA LYS A 2 -7.44 -9.90 8.01
C LYS A 2 -8.81 -9.44 7.50
N ILE A 3 -9.88 -10.05 7.99
CA ILE A 3 -11.26 -9.73 7.63
C ILE A 3 -11.96 -9.09 8.83
N LEU A 4 -12.58 -7.95 8.61
CA LEU A 4 -13.55 -7.34 9.53
C LEU A 4 -14.96 -7.65 9.03
N ILE A 5 -15.82 -8.16 9.92
CA ILE A 5 -17.22 -8.47 9.60
C ILE A 5 -18.12 -7.45 10.28
N VAL A 6 -18.98 -6.79 9.52
CA VAL A 6 -19.84 -5.72 10.02
C VAL A 6 -21.27 -6.02 9.62
N ASP A 7 -22.11 -6.24 10.61
CA ASP A 7 -23.52 -6.57 10.44
C ASP A 7 -24.21 -6.29 11.78
N ASP A 8 -25.39 -5.66 11.80
CA ASP A 8 -26.10 -5.38 13.04
C ASP A 8 -26.66 -6.66 13.67
N GLU A 9 -26.94 -7.69 12.88
CA GLU A 9 -27.48 -8.96 13.33
C GLU A 9 -26.38 -9.92 13.85
N PRO A 10 -26.35 -10.27 15.15
CA PRO A 10 -25.32 -11.15 15.71
C PRO A 10 -25.26 -12.55 15.07
N LEU A 11 -26.41 -13.08 14.64
CA LEU A 11 -26.51 -14.37 13.97
C LEU A 11 -25.86 -14.33 12.59
N ALA A 12 -26.01 -13.23 11.84
CA ALA A 12 -25.37 -13.04 10.55
C ALA A 12 -23.83 -13.00 10.70
N ARG A 13 -23.32 -12.25 11.70
CA ARG A 13 -21.88 -12.24 12.03
C ARG A 13 -21.36 -13.62 12.36
N THR A 14 -22.04 -14.34 13.25
CA THR A 14 -21.66 -15.71 13.66
C THR A 14 -21.62 -16.66 12.45
N ARG A 15 -22.60 -16.56 11.56
CA ARG A 15 -22.63 -17.36 10.33
C ARG A 15 -21.47 -17.03 9.40
N LEU A 16 -21.16 -15.75 9.20
CA LEU A 16 -20.03 -15.32 8.38
C LEU A 16 -18.69 -15.78 8.96
N CYS A 17 -18.51 -15.68 10.28
CA CYS A 17 -17.33 -16.21 10.96
C CYS A 17 -17.12 -17.69 10.61
N ARG A 18 -18.15 -18.52 10.77
CA ARG A 18 -18.08 -19.97 10.44
C ARG A 18 -17.75 -20.24 8.97
N LEU A 19 -18.29 -19.43 8.05
CA LEU A 19 -17.98 -19.56 6.62
C LEU A 19 -16.51 -19.22 6.32
N ILE A 20 -15.92 -18.29 7.05
CA ILE A 20 -14.54 -17.82 6.88
C ILE A 20 -13.53 -18.76 7.54
N GLU A 21 -13.84 -19.33 8.70
CA GLU A 21 -12.94 -20.25 9.43
C GLU A 21 -12.46 -21.43 8.57
N GLY A 22 -13.28 -21.87 7.60
CA GLY A 22 -12.92 -22.93 6.66
C GLY A 22 -12.06 -22.50 5.45
N ILE A 23 -11.68 -21.21 5.34
CA ILE A 23 -10.98 -20.66 4.18
C ILE A 23 -9.49 -20.43 4.53
N PRO A 24 -8.55 -21.17 3.90
CA PRO A 24 -7.13 -20.99 4.14
C PRO A 24 -6.65 -19.57 3.83
N GLY A 25 -5.75 -19.05 4.66
CA GLY A 25 -5.15 -17.72 4.48
C GLY A 25 -6.06 -16.54 4.87
N MET A 26 -7.24 -16.81 5.42
CA MET A 26 -8.15 -15.80 5.96
C MET A 26 -8.16 -15.84 7.49
N THR A 27 -8.24 -14.68 8.13
CA THR A 27 -8.32 -14.57 9.59
C THR A 27 -9.31 -13.49 9.95
N ILE A 28 -10.22 -13.79 10.88
CA ILE A 28 -11.20 -12.82 11.38
C ILE A 28 -10.46 -11.90 12.35
N ALA A 29 -10.29 -10.63 11.97
CA ALA A 29 -9.63 -9.64 12.81
C ALA A 29 -10.58 -9.08 13.88
N GLY A 30 -11.88 -9.03 13.58
CA GLY A 30 -12.90 -8.56 14.50
C GLY A 30 -14.29 -8.57 13.88
N THR A 31 -15.26 -8.19 14.69
CA THR A 31 -16.66 -8.03 14.29
C THR A 31 -17.24 -6.73 14.85
N ALA A 32 -18.04 -6.02 14.07
CA ALA A 32 -18.75 -4.80 14.49
C ALA A 32 -20.26 -4.90 14.23
N GLY A 33 -21.06 -4.20 15.03
CA GLY A 33 -22.52 -4.14 14.92
C GLY A 33 -23.06 -2.95 14.11
N ASN A 34 -22.22 -1.96 13.79
CA ASN A 34 -22.64 -0.78 13.01
C ASN A 34 -21.45 -0.11 12.30
N GLY A 35 -21.72 0.90 11.47
CA GLY A 35 -20.70 1.62 10.71
C GLY A 35 -19.66 2.37 11.57
N LEU A 36 -20.07 2.96 12.70
CA LEU A 36 -19.15 3.69 13.58
C LEU A 36 -18.14 2.76 14.25
N GLU A 37 -18.63 1.63 14.77
CA GLU A 37 -17.79 0.60 15.38
C GLU A 37 -16.85 -0.03 14.33
N ALA A 38 -17.32 -0.17 13.08
CA ALA A 38 -16.50 -0.63 11.97
C ALA A 38 -15.33 0.32 11.67
N LEU A 39 -15.56 1.64 11.65
CA LEU A 39 -14.49 2.62 11.41
C LEU A 39 -13.44 2.61 12.53
N ALA A 40 -13.89 2.56 13.79
CA ALA A 40 -12.99 2.47 14.94
C ALA A 40 -12.14 1.18 14.91
N LEU A 41 -12.76 0.04 14.57
CA LEU A 41 -12.03 -1.21 14.42
C LEU A 41 -11.12 -1.22 13.20
N ALA A 42 -11.53 -0.64 12.07
CA ALA A 42 -10.70 -0.58 10.87
C ALA A 42 -9.41 0.22 11.11
N ALA A 43 -9.51 1.36 11.80
CA ALA A 43 -8.35 2.17 12.16
C ALA A 43 -7.36 1.44 13.09
N ARG A 44 -7.88 0.59 13.99
CA ARG A 44 -7.04 -0.13 14.98
C ARG A 44 -6.48 -1.45 14.45
N LEU A 45 -7.28 -2.19 13.70
CA LEU A 45 -6.97 -3.55 13.28
C LEU A 45 -6.40 -3.62 11.87
N GLU A 46 -6.49 -2.52 11.10
CA GLU A 46 -6.04 -2.40 9.72
C GLU A 46 -6.42 -3.65 8.89
N PRO A 47 -7.73 -3.98 8.77
CA PRO A 47 -8.16 -5.16 8.04
C PRO A 47 -7.79 -5.02 6.54
N ASP A 48 -7.57 -6.14 5.87
CA ASP A 48 -7.37 -6.14 4.42
C ASP A 48 -8.72 -6.08 3.68
N ILE A 49 -9.75 -6.69 4.27
CA ILE A 49 -11.10 -6.81 3.70
C ILE A 49 -12.15 -6.48 4.76
N VAL A 50 -13.19 -5.73 4.38
CA VAL A 50 -14.39 -5.51 5.20
C VAL A 50 -15.59 -6.13 4.51
N LEU A 51 -16.24 -7.09 5.17
CA LEU A 51 -17.58 -7.55 4.81
C LEU A 51 -18.59 -6.66 5.53
N LEU A 52 -19.39 -5.91 4.76
CA LEU A 52 -20.16 -4.79 5.30
C LEU A 52 -21.64 -4.91 4.94
N ASP A 53 -22.52 -5.02 5.93
CA ASP A 53 -23.94 -4.92 5.69
C ASP A 53 -24.35 -3.50 5.30
N ILE A 54 -25.26 -3.37 4.34
CA ILE A 54 -25.72 -2.07 3.86
C ILE A 54 -26.64 -1.41 4.90
N ARG A 55 -27.50 -2.17 5.58
CA ARG A 55 -28.61 -1.64 6.38
C ARG A 55 -28.33 -1.88 7.86
N MET A 56 -27.69 -0.90 8.48
CA MET A 56 -27.36 -0.93 9.91
C MET A 56 -27.86 0.34 10.60
N PRO A 57 -28.14 0.30 11.91
CA PRO A 57 -28.49 1.49 12.68
C PRO A 57 -27.29 2.43 12.84
N GLU A 58 -27.57 3.68 13.23
CA GLU A 58 -26.61 4.77 13.48
C GLU A 58 -25.87 5.25 12.22
N MET A 59 -25.06 4.40 11.61
CA MET A 59 -24.34 4.65 10.36
C MET A 59 -24.51 3.44 9.46
N ASP A 60 -25.03 3.68 8.26
CA ASP A 60 -25.27 2.63 7.28
C ASP A 60 -23.96 2.18 6.60
N GLY A 61 -24.03 1.05 5.89
CA GLY A 61 -22.85 0.48 5.26
C GLY A 61 -22.29 1.34 4.11
N LEU A 62 -23.13 2.11 3.42
CA LEU A 62 -22.68 2.94 2.30
C LEU A 62 -21.86 4.13 2.81
N GLU A 63 -22.35 4.80 3.86
CA GLU A 63 -21.64 5.87 4.54
C GLU A 63 -20.33 5.35 5.15
N ALA A 64 -20.36 4.20 5.84
CA ALA A 64 -19.16 3.58 6.39
C ALA A 64 -18.13 3.24 5.30
N ALA A 65 -18.56 2.74 4.14
CA ALA A 65 -17.67 2.44 3.02
C ALA A 65 -17.00 3.69 2.44
N GLN A 66 -17.72 4.82 2.35
CA GLN A 66 -17.14 6.10 1.91
C GLN A 66 -16.02 6.55 2.83
N HIS A 67 -16.21 6.46 4.14
CA HIS A 67 -15.17 6.79 5.12
C HIS A 67 -13.98 5.83 5.07
N LEU A 68 -14.23 4.52 4.94
CA LEU A 68 -13.17 3.52 4.79
C LEU A 68 -12.33 3.76 3.52
N GLY A 69 -12.96 4.20 2.43
CA GLY A 69 -12.28 4.53 1.18
C GLY A 69 -11.37 5.78 1.24
N GLN A 70 -11.52 6.63 2.26
CA GLN A 70 -10.72 7.84 2.46
C GLN A 70 -9.47 7.59 3.33
N LEU A 71 -9.31 6.39 3.88
CA LEU A 71 -8.12 6.02 4.64
C LEU A 71 -6.88 6.01 3.74
N GLU A 72 -5.69 6.24 4.32
CA GLU A 72 -4.42 6.18 3.59
C GLU A 72 -4.18 4.81 2.94
N LYS A 73 -4.63 3.74 3.63
CA LYS A 73 -4.60 2.35 3.17
C LYS A 73 -6.01 1.77 3.28
N PRO A 74 -6.89 2.04 2.32
CA PRO A 74 -8.29 1.62 2.41
C PRO A 74 -8.39 0.10 2.26
N PRO A 75 -9.22 -0.58 3.09
CA PRO A 75 -9.48 -2.00 2.91
C PRO A 75 -10.36 -2.24 1.68
N ALA A 76 -10.32 -3.46 1.14
CA ALA A 76 -11.30 -3.89 0.15
C ALA A 76 -12.68 -4.06 0.78
N VAL A 77 -13.69 -3.34 0.28
CA VAL A 77 -15.07 -3.46 0.76
C VAL A 77 -15.85 -4.45 -0.10
N ILE A 78 -16.52 -5.40 0.55
CA ILE A 78 -17.49 -6.32 -0.05
C ILE A 78 -18.80 -6.14 0.70
N PHE A 79 -19.85 -5.74 0.00
CA PHE A 79 -21.14 -5.54 0.65
C PHE A 79 -21.89 -6.85 0.83
N THR A 80 -22.55 -6.97 1.97
CA THR A 80 -23.58 -7.97 2.22
C THR A 80 -24.93 -7.29 2.25
N THR A 81 -25.94 -7.84 1.58
CA THR A 81 -27.26 -7.20 1.48
C THR A 81 -28.38 -8.22 1.42
N ALA A 82 -29.54 -7.90 1.99
CA ALA A 82 -30.76 -8.69 1.85
C ALA A 82 -31.54 -8.39 0.55
N TYR A 83 -31.16 -7.35 -0.21
CA TYR A 83 -31.89 -6.89 -1.38
C TYR A 83 -31.00 -6.81 -2.63
N ASP A 84 -31.54 -7.31 -3.76
CA ASP A 84 -30.88 -7.29 -5.07
C ASP A 84 -30.74 -5.87 -5.66
N ASN A 85 -31.63 -4.93 -5.29
CA ASN A 85 -31.75 -3.62 -5.94
C ASN A 85 -30.81 -2.52 -5.42
N HIS A 86 -30.02 -2.77 -4.36
CA HIS A 86 -29.03 -1.78 -3.86
C HIS A 86 -27.72 -1.76 -4.67
N ALA A 87 -27.59 -2.63 -5.68
CA ALA A 87 -26.42 -2.69 -6.53
C ALA A 87 -26.06 -1.32 -7.16
N LEU A 88 -27.06 -0.51 -7.54
CA LEU A 88 -26.83 0.74 -8.26
C LEU A 88 -26.20 1.85 -7.40
N ALA A 89 -26.64 2.02 -6.15
CA ALA A 89 -26.08 3.02 -5.24
C ALA A 89 -24.67 2.62 -4.77
N ALA A 90 -24.43 1.31 -4.62
CA ALA A 90 -23.14 0.82 -4.19
C ALA A 90 -22.11 0.81 -5.34
N PHE A 91 -22.51 0.82 -6.61
CA PHE A 91 -21.59 1.08 -7.73
C PHE A 91 -20.81 2.40 -7.57
N GLU A 92 -21.38 3.40 -6.89
CA GLU A 92 -20.67 4.66 -6.59
C GLU A 92 -19.56 4.48 -5.54
N THR A 93 -19.61 3.41 -4.75
CA THR A 93 -18.73 3.18 -3.58
C THR A 93 -17.51 2.27 -3.85
N GLN A 94 -17.01 2.21 -5.08
CA GLN A 94 -15.79 1.45 -5.49
C GLN A 94 -15.66 0.01 -4.93
N ALA A 95 -16.75 -0.62 -4.47
CA ALA A 95 -16.68 -1.90 -3.80
C ALA A 95 -16.26 -3.02 -4.75
N VAL A 96 -15.61 -4.03 -4.19
CA VAL A 96 -15.03 -5.14 -4.95
C VAL A 96 -16.09 -6.13 -5.41
N ASP A 97 -17.08 -6.42 -4.57
CA ASP A 97 -18.18 -7.34 -4.91
C ASP A 97 -19.38 -7.16 -3.97
N TYR A 98 -20.45 -7.89 -4.31
CA TYR A 98 -21.71 -7.92 -3.58
C TYR A 98 -22.15 -9.34 -3.28
N LEU A 99 -22.60 -9.56 -2.04
CA LEU A 99 -23.11 -10.83 -1.55
C LEU A 99 -24.55 -10.66 -1.07
N VAL A 100 -25.47 -11.26 -1.81
CA VAL A 100 -26.89 -11.31 -1.42
C VAL A 100 -27.08 -12.38 -0.35
N LYS A 101 -27.78 -12.04 0.73
CA LYS A 101 -28.18 -12.95 1.80
C LYS A 101 -29.33 -13.85 1.29
N PRO A 102 -29.31 -15.17 1.54
CA PRO A 102 -28.37 -15.91 2.37
C PRO A 102 -27.02 -16.19 1.66
N ILE A 103 -25.93 -15.84 2.33
CA ILE A 103 -24.59 -15.96 1.75
C ILE A 103 -24.18 -17.43 1.67
N ARG A 104 -23.83 -17.85 0.46
CA ARG A 104 -23.34 -19.21 0.13
C ARG A 104 -21.81 -19.19 0.12
N GLN A 105 -21.21 -20.28 0.61
CA GLN A 105 -19.75 -20.39 0.75
C GLN A 105 -19.01 -20.15 -0.59
N GLU A 106 -19.50 -20.72 -1.68
CA GLU A 106 -18.92 -20.55 -3.02
C GLU A 106 -18.90 -19.07 -3.48
N ARG A 107 -19.97 -18.32 -3.20
CA ARG A 107 -20.05 -16.90 -3.53
C ARG A 107 -19.12 -16.05 -2.67
N LEU A 108 -19.01 -16.37 -1.39
CA LEU A 108 -18.06 -15.72 -0.49
C LEU A 108 -16.61 -15.95 -0.96
N ILE A 109 -16.24 -17.19 -1.29
CA ILE A 109 -14.90 -17.52 -1.82
C ILE A 109 -14.63 -16.75 -3.11
N ALA A 110 -15.60 -16.70 -4.04
CA ALA A 110 -15.45 -15.96 -5.28
C ALA A 110 -15.23 -14.45 -5.05
N ALA A 111 -15.99 -13.84 -4.13
CA ALA A 111 -15.86 -12.42 -3.78
C ALA A 111 -14.51 -12.11 -3.11
N LEU A 112 -14.08 -12.95 -2.15
CA LEU A 112 -12.76 -12.85 -1.52
C LEU A 112 -11.62 -13.05 -2.53
N GLY A 113 -11.81 -13.91 -3.53
CA GLY A 113 -10.87 -14.10 -4.63
C GLY A 113 -10.72 -12.87 -5.51
N LYS A 114 -11.80 -12.11 -5.75
CA LYS A 114 -11.72 -10.82 -6.46
C LYS A 114 -10.93 -9.79 -5.66
N ALA A 115 -11.12 -9.73 -4.34
CA ALA A 115 -10.40 -8.80 -3.47
C ALA A 115 -8.88 -9.06 -3.45
N GLN A 116 -8.46 -10.30 -3.65
CA GLN A 116 -7.04 -10.69 -3.76
C GLN A 116 -6.42 -10.38 -5.13
N LYS A 117 -7.23 -10.14 -6.16
CA LYS A 117 -6.75 -10.07 -7.54
C LYS A 117 -6.13 -8.71 -7.81
N ILE A 118 -4.80 -8.66 -7.85
CA ILE A 118 -4.05 -7.48 -8.28
C ILE A 118 -4.25 -7.29 -9.78
N ASN A 119 -4.68 -6.10 -10.18
CA ASN A 119 -4.83 -5.76 -11.60
C ASN A 119 -3.51 -5.28 -12.23
N ARG A 120 -3.45 -5.22 -13.56
CA ARG A 120 -2.22 -4.83 -14.28
C ARG A 120 -1.75 -3.42 -13.94
N ALA A 121 -2.66 -2.47 -13.72
CA ALA A 121 -2.30 -1.09 -13.36
C ALA A 121 -1.69 -1.01 -11.95
N GLN A 122 -2.21 -1.79 -11.00
CA GLN A 122 -1.64 -1.92 -9.66
C GLN A 122 -0.27 -2.61 -9.71
N LEU A 123 -0.09 -3.66 -10.53
CA LEU A 123 1.22 -4.28 -10.74
C LEU A 123 2.23 -3.29 -11.30
N ILE A 124 1.83 -2.42 -12.24
CA ILE A 124 2.70 -1.35 -12.77
C ILE A 124 3.06 -0.36 -11.66
N LYS A 125 2.09 0.13 -10.87
CA LYS A 125 2.38 1.02 -9.73
C LYS A 125 3.27 0.37 -8.66
N LEU A 126 3.05 -0.91 -8.37
CA LEU A 126 3.89 -1.70 -7.46
C LEU A 126 5.31 -1.86 -8.03
N ALA A 127 5.44 -2.12 -9.32
CA ALA A 127 6.73 -2.20 -9.99
C ALA A 127 7.45 -0.84 -10.03
N GLU A 128 6.73 0.26 -10.25
CA GLU A 128 7.25 1.63 -10.14
C GLU A 128 7.71 1.95 -8.71
N ALA A 129 6.93 1.54 -7.70
CA ALA A 129 7.30 1.68 -6.29
C ALA A 129 8.48 0.77 -5.89
N GLN A 130 8.63 -0.42 -6.49
CA GLN A 130 9.74 -1.34 -6.23
C GLN A 130 11.02 -0.98 -7.01
N ASN A 131 10.89 -0.33 -8.17
CA ASN A 131 12.02 0.22 -8.94
C ASN A 131 12.63 1.47 -8.31
N HIS A 132 12.10 1.93 -7.18
CA HIS A 132 12.75 2.86 -6.27
C HIS A 132 12.91 2.16 -4.91
N PRO A 133 13.97 1.35 -4.68
CA PRO A 133 14.43 1.18 -3.31
C PRO A 133 14.59 2.60 -2.76
N HIS A 134 14.14 2.90 -1.54
CA HIS A 134 14.31 4.22 -0.95
C HIS A 134 15.77 4.65 -1.12
N ALA A 135 16.05 5.43 -2.17
CA ALA A 135 17.37 5.90 -2.46
C ALA A 135 17.74 6.70 -1.23
N ARG A 136 18.79 6.26 -0.54
CA ARG A 136 19.12 6.86 0.77
C ARG A 136 19.25 8.35 0.58
N LYS A 137 18.65 9.13 1.47
CA LYS A 137 18.70 10.60 1.36
C LYS A 137 20.11 11.17 1.60
N PHE A 138 21.02 10.35 2.12
CA PHE A 138 22.38 10.74 2.48
C PHE A 138 23.40 9.69 2.02
N LEU A 139 24.49 10.14 1.43
CA LEU A 139 25.70 9.33 1.22
C LEU A 139 26.59 9.41 2.46
N ASN A 140 27.04 8.24 2.93
CA ASN A 140 28.08 8.15 3.95
C ASN A 140 29.42 8.41 3.29
N VAL A 141 30.11 9.48 3.70
CA VAL A 141 31.45 9.80 3.19
C VAL A 141 32.47 9.66 4.31
N GLY A 142 33.57 8.94 4.04
CA GLY A 142 34.61 8.70 5.01
C GLY A 142 35.63 9.84 5.04
N THR A 143 35.79 10.49 6.20
CA THR A 143 36.96 11.32 6.51
C THR A 143 37.77 10.62 7.62
N GLN A 144 39.09 10.86 7.70
CA GLN A 144 40.11 10.04 8.41
C GLN A 144 39.83 9.58 9.85
N ASN A 145 38.73 9.99 10.51
CA ASN A 145 38.25 9.35 11.72
C ASN A 145 36.73 9.54 11.98
N ARG A 146 35.93 9.91 10.96
CA ARG A 146 34.50 10.21 11.06
C ARG A 146 33.74 9.82 9.78
N ILE A 147 32.49 9.41 9.95
CA ILE A 147 31.53 9.23 8.84
C ILE A 147 30.70 10.51 8.80
N ASP A 148 30.83 11.26 7.71
CA ASP A 148 29.98 12.43 7.45
C ASP A 148 28.83 12.02 6.52
N LEU A 149 27.69 12.70 6.66
CA LEU A 149 26.50 12.47 5.84
C LEU A 149 26.35 13.60 4.83
N VAL A 150 26.38 13.28 3.54
CA VAL A 150 26.15 14.25 2.45
C VAL A 150 24.73 14.06 1.90
N PRO A 151 23.84 15.07 1.98
CA PRO A 151 22.52 14.99 1.37
C PRO A 151 22.62 14.76 -0.13
N VAL A 152 21.88 13.80 -0.66
CA VAL A 152 21.94 13.47 -2.10
C VAL A 152 21.47 14.62 -2.99
N ASP A 153 20.50 15.41 -2.51
CA ASP A 153 19.98 16.60 -3.18
C ASP A 153 20.98 17.77 -3.31
N GLU A 154 22.11 17.68 -2.58
CA GLU A 154 23.20 18.65 -2.60
C GLU A 154 24.37 18.24 -3.51
N ILE A 155 24.34 17.01 -4.06
CA ILE A 155 25.38 16.48 -4.93
C ILE A 155 25.19 17.04 -6.34
N LEU A 156 26.27 17.56 -6.90
CA LEU A 156 26.35 18.11 -8.25
C LEU A 156 26.68 17.02 -9.26
N TYR A 157 27.73 16.24 -8.98
CA TYR A 157 28.15 15.12 -9.82
C TYR A 157 28.97 14.09 -9.01
N LEU A 158 29.02 12.87 -9.55
CA LEU A 158 29.82 11.76 -9.05
C LEU A 158 30.84 11.39 -10.13
N GLN A 159 32.11 11.26 -9.78
CA GLN A 159 33.16 10.91 -10.74
C GLN A 159 34.04 9.79 -10.19
N ALA A 160 34.21 8.72 -10.95
CA ALA A 160 35.12 7.63 -10.58
C ALA A 160 36.57 8.03 -10.89
N ASP A 161 37.44 7.89 -9.89
CA ASP A 161 38.89 7.97 -10.04
C ASP A 161 39.59 6.82 -9.28
N GLN A 162 40.30 5.99 -10.04
CA GLN A 162 40.98 4.78 -9.56
C GLN A 162 40.05 3.85 -8.74
N LYS A 163 40.24 3.81 -7.41
CA LYS A 163 39.50 2.95 -6.47
C LYS A 163 38.27 3.64 -5.86
N TYR A 164 38.17 4.96 -5.97
CA TYR A 164 37.18 5.76 -5.25
C TYR A 164 36.25 6.51 -6.21
N VAL A 165 35.05 6.83 -5.72
CA VAL A 165 34.16 7.80 -6.38
C VAL A 165 34.26 9.12 -5.62
N THR A 166 34.58 10.19 -6.35
CA THR A 166 34.47 11.56 -5.87
C THR A 166 33.03 11.98 -5.89
N VAL A 167 32.51 12.33 -4.71
CA VAL A 167 31.21 12.96 -4.50
C VAL A 167 31.44 14.46 -4.47
N ARG A 168 31.05 15.18 -5.54
CA ARG A 168 31.06 16.64 -5.55
C ARG A 168 29.70 17.16 -5.10
N HIS A 169 29.65 17.93 -4.04
CA HIS A 169 28.43 18.54 -3.51
C HIS A 169 28.65 20.05 -3.27
N ILE A 170 27.60 20.78 -2.92
CA ILE A 170 27.67 22.26 -2.76
C ILE A 170 28.72 22.72 -1.74
N ASN A 171 28.98 21.90 -0.71
CA ASN A 171 29.87 22.23 0.41
C ASN A 171 31.30 21.72 0.21
N GLY A 172 31.62 21.09 -0.91
CA GLY A 172 32.96 20.57 -1.19
C GLY A 172 32.97 19.24 -1.95
N SER A 173 33.95 18.41 -1.63
CA SER A 173 34.07 17.09 -2.22
C SER A 173 34.62 16.07 -1.24
N ASN A 174 34.06 14.86 -1.26
CA ASN A 174 34.51 13.72 -0.48
C ASN A 174 34.66 12.47 -1.36
N LEU A 175 35.29 11.44 -0.82
CA LEU A 175 35.49 10.16 -1.50
C LEU A 175 34.63 9.07 -0.85
N ILE A 176 34.09 8.18 -1.68
CA ILE A 176 33.38 6.96 -1.26
C ILE A 176 33.95 5.72 -1.96
N GLU A 177 33.78 4.57 -1.33
CA GLU A 177 34.19 3.25 -1.87
C GLU A 177 33.04 2.51 -2.56
N GLU A 178 32.12 3.24 -3.19
CA GLU A 178 30.98 2.69 -3.92
C GLU A 178 31.15 2.86 -5.43
N SER A 179 30.62 1.94 -6.22
CA SER A 179 30.78 2.00 -7.67
C SER A 179 29.77 2.96 -8.33
N LEU A 180 30.17 3.64 -9.42
CA LEU A 180 29.22 4.46 -10.19
C LEU A 180 28.02 3.67 -10.70
N LYS A 181 28.19 2.39 -11.02
CA LYS A 181 27.07 1.55 -11.47
C LYS A 181 26.05 1.36 -10.33
N SER A 182 26.53 1.06 -9.13
CA SER A 182 25.67 0.93 -7.95
C SER A 182 24.92 2.23 -7.63
N LEU A 183 25.62 3.37 -7.70
CA LEU A 183 25.02 4.70 -7.48
C LEU A 183 24.03 5.07 -8.60
N GLU A 184 24.31 4.70 -9.85
CA GLU A 184 23.41 4.92 -10.98
C GLU A 184 22.13 4.10 -10.80
N ASP A 185 22.26 2.80 -10.50
CA ASP A 185 21.13 1.91 -10.29
C ASP A 185 20.29 2.36 -9.06
N GLU A 186 20.93 2.88 -8.00
CA GLU A 186 20.26 3.36 -6.78
C GLU A 186 19.55 4.71 -6.97
N PHE A 187 20.18 5.66 -7.65
CA PHE A 187 19.70 7.05 -7.71
C PHE A 187 19.08 7.46 -9.05
N GLN A 188 18.74 6.52 -9.93
CA GLN A 188 17.93 6.84 -11.11
C GLN A 188 16.49 7.21 -10.69
N PRO A 189 15.87 8.27 -11.27
CA PRO A 189 16.37 9.09 -12.37
C PRO A 189 17.07 10.39 -11.94
N GLN A 190 17.39 10.57 -10.65
CA GLN A 190 18.03 11.80 -10.14
C GLN A 190 19.43 12.02 -10.72
N PHE A 191 20.18 10.94 -10.96
CA PHE A 191 21.49 10.99 -11.61
C PHE A 191 21.44 10.35 -12.99
N ILE A 192 22.12 11.00 -13.94
CA ILE A 192 22.26 10.53 -15.32
C ILE A 192 23.73 10.30 -15.67
N ARG A 193 24.01 9.25 -16.43
CA ARG A 193 25.35 8.95 -16.96
C ARG A 193 25.68 9.89 -18.10
N ILE A 194 26.60 10.82 -17.85
CA ILE A 194 27.12 11.76 -18.86
C ILE A 194 28.48 11.31 -19.43
N HIS A 195 29.18 10.42 -18.73
CA HIS A 195 30.45 9.85 -19.17
C HIS A 195 30.64 8.47 -18.57
N ARG A 196 31.49 7.62 -19.18
CA ARG A 196 31.82 6.28 -18.63
C ARG A 196 32.36 6.32 -17.20
N ASN A 197 32.89 7.45 -16.75
CA ASN A 197 33.41 7.65 -15.40
C ASN A 197 32.68 8.78 -14.64
N ALA A 198 31.50 9.24 -15.09
CA ALA A 198 30.78 10.30 -14.39
C ALA A 198 29.25 10.19 -14.47
N LEU A 199 28.60 10.49 -13.35
CA LEU A 199 27.17 10.74 -13.22
C LEU A 199 26.95 12.21 -12.87
N ALA A 200 25.94 12.85 -13.42
CA ALA A 200 25.54 14.21 -13.07
C ALA A 200 24.12 14.23 -12.48
N ALA A 201 23.90 15.05 -11.46
CA ALA A 201 22.57 15.26 -10.93
C ALA A 201 21.72 16.04 -11.94
N ARG A 202 20.59 15.46 -12.36
CA ARG A 202 19.69 16.01 -13.38
C ARG A 202 19.16 17.39 -13.05
N LYS A 203 19.08 17.74 -11.76
CA LYS A 203 18.67 19.06 -11.27
C LYS A 203 19.61 20.20 -11.71
N PHE A 204 20.87 19.89 -11.99
CA PHE A 204 21.92 20.87 -12.29
C PHE A 204 22.40 20.82 -13.76
N VAL A 205 21.71 20.07 -14.62
CA VAL A 205 22.02 19.89 -16.05
C VAL A 205 20.88 20.45 -16.91
#